data_AF-A0A821QGM8-F1
#
_entry.id   AF-A0A821QGM8-F1
#
_cell.length_a   1.000
_cell.length_b   1.000
_cell.length_c   1.000
_cell.angle_alpha   90.00
_cell.angle_beta   90.00
_cell.angle_gamma   90.00
#
_symmetry.space_group_name_H-M   'P 1'
#
loop_
_entity.id
_entity.type
_entity.pdbx_description
1 polymer ?
#
loop_
_entity_poly.entity_id
_entity_poly.type
_entity_poly.pdbx_seq_one_letter_code
_entity_poly.pdbx_strand_id
1 'polypeptide(L)'
;MANEVAVPPPVLWAQRKEDVFLTFSVESKDPNIKIEKESVYFKGVSAQDNKNYEVTIPLYDAVVPEVSAFVNKGRCIEMILRKEKKDATYWPSLTKDKKKPHYLKIDFNKWKDEDDENEEGVGGSGGGGGGGQDFDFESMIRSMGGGGGDKLEKPSFDDLESDSDDENLPDLE
;
A
#
# COMPACT_ATOMS: atom_id res chain seq x y z
N MET A 1 10.58 -41.73 -6.79
CA MET A 1 9.54 -40.68 -6.75
C MET A 1 10.23 -39.42 -6.27
N ALA A 2 10.35 -38.40 -7.13
CA ALA A 2 10.94 -37.14 -6.69
C ALA A 2 10.00 -36.52 -5.65
N ASN A 3 10.50 -36.24 -4.45
CA ASN A 3 9.81 -35.40 -3.49
C ASN A 3 9.75 -34.00 -4.10
N GLU A 4 8.65 -33.66 -4.76
CA GLU A 4 8.38 -32.27 -5.12
C GLU A 4 8.21 -31.48 -3.83
N VAL A 5 9.25 -30.73 -3.48
CA VAL A 5 9.25 -29.87 -2.29
C VAL A 5 8.29 -28.73 -2.55
N ALA A 6 7.17 -28.72 -1.83
CA ALA A 6 6.22 -27.61 -1.90
C ALA A 6 6.87 -26.33 -1.33
N VAL A 7 6.69 -25.22 -2.04
CA VAL A 7 7.27 -23.92 -1.67
C VAL A 7 6.16 -22.93 -1.29
N PRO A 8 6.42 -21.91 -0.46
CA PRO A 8 5.40 -20.91 -0.15
C PRO A 8 5.17 -19.99 -1.37
N PRO A 9 3.92 -19.67 -1.74
CA PRO A 9 3.62 -18.73 -2.81
C PRO A 9 3.92 -17.30 -2.36
N PRO A 10 4.18 -16.35 -3.28
CA PRO A 10 4.20 -14.94 -2.94
C PRO A 10 2.83 -14.50 -2.39
N VAL A 11 2.84 -13.83 -1.25
CA VAL A 11 1.64 -13.33 -0.57
C VAL A 11 1.79 -11.85 -0.33
N LEU A 12 0.76 -11.09 -0.72
CA LEU A 12 0.62 -9.69 -0.35
C LEU A 12 -0.39 -9.59 0.79
N TRP A 13 -0.17 -8.67 1.72
CA TRP A 13 -1.12 -8.38 2.77
C TRP A 13 -1.27 -6.88 3.02
N ALA A 14 -2.48 -6.49 3.40
CA ALA A 14 -2.80 -5.17 3.92
C ALA A 14 -3.86 -5.34 5.00
N GLN A 15 -4.21 -4.26 5.67
CA GLN A 15 -5.28 -4.28 6.65
C GLN A 15 -6.06 -2.97 6.65
N ARG A 16 -7.23 -3.06 7.26
CA ARG A 16 -8.11 -1.97 7.65
C ARG A 16 -8.36 -2.10 9.15
N LYS A 17 -9.12 -1.18 9.74
CA LYS A 17 -9.54 -1.27 11.15
C LYS A 17 -10.09 -2.65 11.52
N GLU A 18 -11.07 -3.15 10.76
CA GLU A 18 -11.74 -4.43 11.07
C GLU A 18 -11.26 -5.63 10.25
N ASP A 19 -10.60 -5.40 9.12
CA ASP A 19 -10.34 -6.45 8.12
C ASP A 19 -8.84 -6.59 7.82
N VAL A 20 -8.43 -7.81 7.50
CA VAL A 20 -7.10 -8.13 6.94
C VAL A 20 -7.29 -8.66 5.53
N PHE A 21 -6.54 -8.12 4.59
CA PHE A 21 -6.57 -8.52 3.18
C PHE A 21 -5.35 -9.39 2.91
N LEU A 22 -5.57 -10.56 2.32
CA LEU A 22 -4.49 -11.42 1.81
C LEU A 22 -4.68 -11.65 0.32
N THR A 23 -3.58 -11.61 -0.43
CA THR A 23 -3.57 -11.91 -1.85
C THR A 23 -2.49 -12.94 -2.12
N PHE A 24 -2.88 -14.16 -2.46
CA PHE A 24 -1.97 -15.20 -2.95
C PHE A 24 -1.73 -14.99 -4.45
N SER A 25 -0.52 -14.59 -4.82
CA SER A 25 -0.13 -14.32 -6.21
C SER A 25 0.24 -15.62 -6.93
N VAL A 26 -0.73 -16.52 -7.06
CA VAL A 26 -0.58 -17.79 -7.77
C VAL A 26 -1.82 -18.08 -8.59
N GLU A 27 -1.64 -18.57 -9.81
CA GLU A 27 -2.73 -19.00 -10.67
C GLU A 27 -3.04 -20.47 -10.37
N SER A 28 -4.00 -20.74 -9.50
CA SER A 28 -4.41 -22.11 -9.14
C SER A 28 -5.90 -22.29 -9.44
N LYS A 29 -6.27 -23.36 -10.16
CA LYS A 29 -7.67 -23.63 -10.50
C LYS A 29 -8.48 -24.08 -9.27
N ASP A 30 -7.95 -25.05 -8.54
CA ASP A 30 -8.64 -25.68 -7.40
C ASP A 30 -7.74 -25.67 -6.15
N PRO A 31 -7.48 -24.50 -5.55
CA PRO A 31 -6.69 -24.41 -4.33
C PRO A 31 -7.46 -24.96 -3.12
N ASN A 32 -6.76 -25.70 -2.26
CA ASN A 32 -7.25 -26.08 -0.93
C ASN A 32 -6.90 -24.96 0.06
N ILE A 33 -7.92 -24.25 0.54
CA ILE A 33 -7.78 -23.12 1.44
C ILE A 33 -8.56 -23.39 2.70
N LYS A 34 -7.94 -23.16 3.86
CA LYS A 34 -8.60 -23.22 5.16
C LYS A 34 -8.32 -21.96 5.94
N ILE A 35 -9.38 -21.35 6.46
CA ILE A 35 -9.31 -20.21 7.35
C ILE A 35 -9.63 -20.73 8.74
N GLU A 36 -8.64 -20.66 9.62
CA GLU A 36 -8.76 -21.01 11.03
C GLU A 36 -8.71 -19.71 11.86
N LYS A 37 -9.08 -19.80 13.14
CA LYS A 37 -9.12 -18.64 14.03
C LYS A 37 -7.79 -17.88 14.11
N GLU A 38 -6.66 -18.58 14.13
CA GLU A 38 -5.32 -17.98 14.26
C GLU A 38 -4.38 -18.33 13.10
N SER A 39 -4.88 -18.91 12.01
CA SER A 39 -4.02 -19.27 10.88
C SER A 39 -4.78 -19.35 9.56
N VAL A 40 -4.07 -19.12 8.45
CA VAL A 40 -4.58 -19.41 7.10
C VAL A 40 -3.70 -20.46 6.46
N TYR A 41 -4.31 -21.53 5.96
CA TYR A 41 -3.66 -22.56 5.19
C TYR A 41 -4.00 -22.40 3.71
N PHE A 42 -2.98 -22.51 2.87
CA PHE A 42 -3.11 -22.55 1.41
C PHE A 42 -2.30 -23.71 0.85
N LYS A 43 -2.92 -24.46 -0.07
CA LYS A 43 -2.24 -25.41 -0.95
C LYS A 43 -2.83 -25.35 -2.35
N GLY A 44 -1.97 -25.27 -3.35
CA GLY A 44 -2.40 -25.23 -4.75
C GLY A 44 -1.26 -25.57 -5.70
N VAL A 45 -1.60 -25.85 -6.95
CA VAL A 45 -0.63 -26.07 -8.02
C VAL A 45 -0.74 -24.90 -8.98
N SER A 46 0.40 -24.28 -9.27
CA SER A 46 0.44 -23.15 -10.21
C SER A 46 0.26 -23.62 -11.65
N ALA A 47 -0.68 -23.01 -12.36
CA ALA A 47 -0.92 -23.25 -13.78
C ALA A 47 0.22 -22.74 -14.68
N GLN A 48 1.04 -21.81 -14.19
CA GLN A 48 2.12 -21.20 -14.97
C GLN A 48 3.38 -22.09 -15.03
N ASP A 49 3.80 -22.59 -13.87
CA ASP A 49 5.07 -23.28 -13.69
C ASP A 49 4.93 -24.73 -13.18
N ASN A 50 3.70 -25.22 -13.01
CA ASN A 50 3.38 -26.57 -12.48
C ASN A 50 4.04 -26.88 -11.13
N LYS A 51 4.40 -25.86 -10.35
CA LYS A 51 4.96 -26.05 -9.02
C LYS A 51 3.86 -26.16 -7.97
N ASN A 52 4.13 -27.00 -6.97
CA ASN A 52 3.28 -27.15 -5.80
C ASN A 52 3.59 -26.03 -4.81
N TYR A 53 2.57 -25.25 -4.49
CA TYR A 53 2.64 -24.21 -3.48
C TYR A 53 1.88 -24.64 -2.23
N GLU A 54 2.52 -24.51 -1.08
CA GLU A 54 1.90 -24.84 0.21
C GLU A 54 2.47 -23.92 1.29
N VAL A 55 1.57 -23.32 2.08
CA VAL A 55 1.96 -22.45 3.19
C VAL A 55 0.90 -22.46 4.29
N THR A 56 1.34 -22.42 5.53
CA THR A 56 0.51 -22.10 6.70
C THR A 56 1.01 -20.78 7.27
N ILE A 57 0.13 -19.79 7.33
CA ILE A 57 0.45 -18.45 7.83
C ILE A 57 -0.19 -18.32 9.23
N PRO A 58 0.61 -18.29 10.31
CA PRO A 58 0.11 -17.94 11.63
C PRO A 58 -0.26 -16.46 11.68
N LEU A 59 -1.46 -16.12 12.15
CA LEU A 59 -1.95 -14.74 12.22
C LEU A 59 -1.51 -14.07 13.52
N TYR A 60 -1.38 -12.74 13.48
CA TYR A 60 -1.00 -11.90 14.61
C TYR A 60 -2.01 -11.97 15.76
N ASP A 61 -3.31 -12.00 15.45
CA ASP A 61 -4.39 -12.20 16.41
C ASP A 61 -5.52 -12.97 15.74
N ALA A 62 -6.55 -13.30 16.52
CA ALA A 62 -7.69 -14.07 16.06
C ALA A 62 -8.54 -13.34 15.01
N VAL A 63 -9.03 -14.11 14.06
CA VAL A 63 -10.05 -13.73 13.08
C VAL A 63 -11.32 -14.55 13.28
N VAL A 64 -12.40 -14.16 12.61
CA VAL A 64 -13.68 -14.88 12.61
C VAL A 64 -13.82 -15.63 11.28
N PRO A 65 -13.53 -16.95 11.23
CA PRO A 65 -13.51 -17.71 9.97
C PRO A 65 -14.87 -17.71 9.25
N GLU A 66 -15.97 -17.71 10.01
CA GLU A 66 -17.34 -17.82 9.49
C GLU A 66 -17.76 -16.66 8.59
N VAL A 67 -17.23 -15.46 8.85
CA VAL A 67 -17.52 -14.25 8.06
C VAL A 67 -16.33 -13.85 7.19
N SER A 68 -15.24 -14.61 7.26
CA SER A 68 -14.08 -14.45 6.39
C SER A 68 -14.29 -15.22 5.10
N ALA A 69 -13.83 -14.68 3.98
CA ALA A 69 -14.09 -15.25 2.67
C ALA A 69 -12.88 -15.10 1.74
N PHE A 70 -12.88 -15.89 0.67
CA PHE A 70 -11.92 -15.78 -0.40
C PHE A 70 -12.60 -15.83 -1.76
N VAL A 71 -11.92 -15.28 -2.77
CA VAL A 71 -12.33 -15.32 -4.16
C VAL A 71 -11.13 -15.69 -5.03
N ASN A 72 -11.31 -16.70 -5.87
CA ASN A 72 -10.34 -17.04 -6.90
C ASN A 72 -10.59 -16.17 -8.13
N LYS A 73 -9.65 -15.26 -8.45
CA LYS A 73 -9.72 -14.38 -9.62
C LYS A 73 -9.06 -14.98 -10.86
N GLY A 74 -8.66 -16.25 -10.82
CA GLY A 74 -7.89 -16.92 -11.87
C GLY A 74 -6.40 -16.57 -11.81
N ARG A 75 -6.08 -15.27 -11.83
CA ARG A 75 -4.68 -14.79 -11.73
C ARG A 75 -4.10 -14.79 -10.31
N CYS A 76 -4.98 -14.72 -9.31
CA CYS A 76 -4.63 -14.65 -7.90
C CYS A 76 -5.84 -15.08 -7.05
N ILE A 77 -5.60 -15.39 -5.79
CA ILE A 77 -6.65 -15.63 -4.81
C ILE A 77 -6.62 -14.49 -3.80
N GLU A 78 -7.74 -13.78 -3.68
CA GLU A 78 -7.89 -12.70 -2.71
C GLU A 78 -8.72 -13.19 -1.54
N MET A 79 -8.37 -12.77 -0.33
CA MET A 79 -9.06 -13.11 0.90
C MET A 79 -9.30 -11.87 1.73
N ILE A 80 -10.43 -11.87 2.43
CA ILE A 80 -10.78 -10.88 3.44
C ILE A 80 -11.03 -11.64 4.73
N LEU A 81 -10.22 -11.35 5.74
CA LEU A 81 -10.32 -11.94 7.08
C LEU A 81 -10.85 -10.89 8.04
N ARG A 82 -11.97 -11.18 8.70
CA ARG A 82 -12.53 -10.27 9.72
C ARG A 82 -11.81 -10.49 11.05
N LYS A 83 -11.21 -9.44 11.60
CA LYS A 83 -10.59 -9.48 12.93
C LYS A 83 -11.66 -9.76 13.99
N GLU A 84 -11.34 -10.61 14.98
CA GLU A 84 -12.26 -10.88 16.10
C GLU A 84 -12.41 -9.65 17.01
N LYS A 85 -11.32 -8.89 17.21
CA LYS A 85 -11.31 -7.65 17.98
C LYS A 85 -11.42 -6.43 17.04
N LYS A 86 -12.62 -5.88 16.93
CA LYS A 86 -12.92 -4.73 16.04
C LYS A 86 -12.36 -3.39 16.53
N ASP A 87 -12.19 -3.25 17.85
CA ASP A 87 -11.65 -2.04 18.48
C ASP A 87 -10.13 -2.11 18.76
N ALA A 88 -9.46 -3.15 18.25
CA ALA A 88 -8.02 -3.29 18.42
C ALA A 88 -7.25 -2.36 17.47
N THR A 89 -6.09 -1.88 17.93
CA THR A 89 -5.09 -1.19 17.11
C THR A 89 -4.70 -2.05 15.91
N TYR A 90 -4.22 -1.41 14.85
CA TYR A 90 -3.66 -2.10 13.68
C TYR A 90 -2.61 -3.13 14.09
N TRP A 91 -2.58 -4.24 13.35
CA TRP A 91 -1.58 -5.26 13.54
C TRP A 91 -0.21 -4.75 13.07
N PRO A 92 0.84 -4.80 13.89
CA PRO A 92 2.18 -4.35 13.47
C PRO A 92 2.78 -5.25 12.38
N SER A 93 2.31 -6.50 12.29
CA SER A 93 2.68 -7.49 11.28
C SER A 93 1.53 -8.46 11.05
N LEU A 94 1.52 -9.18 9.92
CA LEU A 94 0.53 -10.23 9.69
C LEU A 94 0.67 -11.41 10.66
N THR A 95 1.91 -11.73 11.05
CA THR A 95 2.27 -12.91 11.85
C THR A 95 2.74 -12.51 13.24
N LYS A 96 2.50 -13.35 14.27
CA LYS A 96 3.07 -13.16 15.63
C LYS A 96 4.59 -13.30 15.66
N ASP A 97 5.16 -14.05 14.71
CA ASP A 97 6.59 -14.28 14.63
C ASP A 97 7.36 -13.01 14.26
N LYS A 98 8.48 -12.77 14.96
CA LYS A 98 9.40 -11.66 14.68
C LYS A 98 10.12 -11.79 13.33
N LYS A 99 10.20 -13.02 12.79
CA LYS A 99 10.88 -13.28 11.52
C LYS A 99 9.92 -13.03 10.38
N LYS A 100 10.15 -11.95 9.63
CA LYS A 100 9.40 -11.66 8.40
C LYS A 100 9.64 -12.77 7.36
N PRO A 101 8.61 -13.52 6.94
CA PRO A 101 8.77 -14.53 5.90
C PRO A 101 9.13 -13.90 4.56
N HIS A 102 10.06 -14.51 3.81
CA HIS A 102 10.53 -13.98 2.52
C HIS A 102 9.43 -13.90 1.45
N TYR A 103 8.39 -14.72 1.58
CA TYR A 103 7.26 -14.78 0.66
C TYR A 103 6.18 -13.72 0.95
N LEU A 104 6.26 -13.01 2.09
CA LEU A 104 5.22 -12.09 2.55
C LEU A 104 5.63 -10.62 2.34
N LYS A 105 4.81 -9.85 1.62
CA LYS A 105 5.01 -8.42 1.34
C LYS A 105 3.76 -7.60 1.59
N ILE A 106 3.91 -6.27 1.70
CA ILE A 106 2.78 -5.35 1.85
C ILE A 106 2.08 -5.18 0.50
N ASP A 107 0.74 -5.17 0.50
CA ASP A 107 -0.09 -4.83 -0.66
C ASP A 107 -0.31 -3.32 -0.71
N PHE A 108 0.59 -2.59 -1.39
CA PHE A 108 0.51 -1.13 -1.52
C PHE A 108 -0.74 -0.65 -2.28
N ASN A 109 -1.39 -1.50 -3.08
CA ASN A 109 -2.63 -1.13 -3.77
C ASN A 109 -3.83 -1.09 -2.82
N LYS A 110 -3.77 -1.86 -1.72
CA LYS A 110 -4.83 -1.94 -0.71
C LYS A 110 -4.47 -1.27 0.60
N TRP A 111 -3.20 -0.92 0.80
CA TRP A 111 -2.75 -0.22 1.99
C TRP A 111 -3.38 1.17 2.09
N LYS A 112 -3.87 1.51 3.28
CA LYS A 112 -4.16 2.89 3.70
C LYS A 112 -3.68 3.02 5.14
N ASP A 113 -3.29 4.22 5.51
CA ASP A 113 -2.98 4.54 6.89
C ASP A 113 -4.26 4.71 7.73
N GLU A 114 -4.09 4.63 9.05
CA GLU A 114 -5.19 4.66 10.03
C GLU A 114 -6.03 5.95 9.93
N ASP A 115 -5.40 7.07 9.57
CA ASP A 115 -6.04 8.39 9.48
C ASP A 115 -6.90 8.55 8.20
N ASP A 116 -6.53 7.86 7.11
CA ASP A 116 -7.23 7.91 5.82
C ASP A 116 -8.54 7.09 5.82
N GLU A 117 -8.79 6.26 6.83
CA GLU A 117 -10.03 5.49 6.96
C GLU A 117 -11.23 6.33 7.42
N ASN A 118 -10.99 7.48 8.06
CA ASN A 118 -12.05 8.32 8.59
C ASN A 118 -12.69 9.24 7.53
N GLU A 119 -12.18 9.25 6.30
CA GLU A 119 -12.64 10.14 5.23
C GLU A 119 -13.66 9.49 4.27
N GLU A 120 -14.05 8.22 4.46
CA GLU A 120 -15.09 7.58 3.62
C GLU A 120 -16.53 7.89 4.08
N GLY A 121 -16.75 9.13 4.52
CA GLY A 121 -18.05 9.69 4.88
C GLY A 121 -18.58 10.79 3.95
N VAL A 122 -17.84 11.21 2.91
CA VAL A 122 -18.32 12.27 2.01
C VAL A 122 -17.80 12.11 0.57
N GLY A 123 -18.70 11.90 -0.39
CA GLY A 123 -18.58 12.55 -1.71
C GLY A 123 -17.79 11.85 -2.82
N GLY A 124 -18.23 10.67 -3.27
CA GLY A 124 -17.86 10.14 -4.58
C GLY A 124 -18.80 10.60 -5.70
N SER A 125 -18.78 11.88 -6.07
CA SER A 125 -19.18 12.33 -7.42
C SER A 125 -18.19 13.38 -7.87
N GLY A 126 -17.38 13.02 -8.86
CA GLY A 126 -16.20 13.76 -9.24
C GLY A 126 -16.46 15.07 -9.98
N GLY A 127 -15.36 15.79 -10.16
CA GLY A 127 -15.21 16.75 -11.24
C GLY A 127 -15.24 18.21 -10.80
N GLY A 128 -14.08 18.85 -10.86
CA GLY A 128 -13.90 20.30 -10.68
C GLY A 128 -13.52 20.64 -9.24
N GLY A 129 -12.24 20.82 -8.90
CA GLY A 129 -11.37 21.77 -9.57
C GLY A 129 -11.74 23.17 -9.10
N GLY A 130 -11.04 23.64 -8.06
CA GLY A 130 -10.85 25.06 -7.75
C GLY A 130 -12.11 25.92 -7.68
N GLY A 131 -12.77 25.92 -6.52
CA GLY A 131 -13.57 27.08 -6.10
C GLY A 131 -12.61 28.23 -5.79
N GLY A 132 -12.23 28.97 -6.84
CA GLY A 132 -11.51 30.22 -6.73
C GLY A 132 -12.29 31.16 -5.83
N GLN A 133 -11.78 31.37 -4.61
CA GLN A 133 -11.90 32.68 -4.01
C GLN A 133 -10.93 33.55 -4.79
N ASP A 134 -11.49 34.43 -5.62
CA ASP A 134 -10.81 35.52 -6.31
C ASP A 134 -10.15 36.45 -5.28
N PHE A 135 -9.11 35.98 -4.61
CA PHE A 135 -8.04 36.83 -4.18
C PHE A 135 -7.20 37.09 -5.42
N ASP A 136 -7.70 37.99 -6.26
CA ASP A 136 -6.97 38.61 -7.35
C ASP A 136 -5.64 39.14 -6.79
N PHE A 137 -4.60 38.31 -6.82
CA PHE A 137 -3.23 38.70 -6.49
C PHE A 137 -2.80 39.89 -7.37
N GLU A 138 -3.37 39.97 -8.58
CA GLU A 138 -3.25 41.09 -9.51
C GLU A 138 -3.90 42.38 -8.97
N SER A 139 -5.01 42.30 -8.23
CA SER A 139 -5.62 43.44 -7.52
C SER A 139 -4.82 43.87 -6.28
N MET A 140 -4.19 42.91 -5.58
CA MET A 140 -3.35 43.18 -4.42
C MET A 140 -2.04 43.87 -4.82
N ILE A 141 -1.42 43.45 -5.93
CA ILE A 141 -0.27 44.13 -6.55
C ILE A 141 -0.65 45.53 -7.06
N ARG A 142 -1.84 45.69 -7.67
CA ARG A 142 -2.33 47.02 -8.09
C ARG A 142 -2.59 47.97 -6.92
N SER A 143 -2.97 47.43 -5.76
CA SER A 143 -3.25 48.21 -4.54
C SER A 143 -1.96 48.60 -3.79
N MET A 144 -0.88 47.80 -3.88
CA MET A 144 0.44 48.17 -3.36
C MET A 144 1.30 48.98 -4.36
N GLY A 145 0.95 49.01 -5.65
CA GLY A 145 1.73 49.67 -6.71
C GLY A 145 1.37 51.14 -6.98
N GLY A 146 0.56 51.77 -6.13
CA GLY A 146 0.13 53.17 -6.29
C GLY A 146 1.13 54.17 -5.71
N GLY A 147 2.33 54.28 -6.28
CA GLY A 147 3.34 55.21 -5.76
C GLY A 147 4.58 55.35 -6.62
N GLY A 148 4.44 56.07 -7.73
CA GLY A 148 5.46 56.88 -8.40
C GLY A 148 6.93 56.43 -8.44
N GLY A 149 7.44 56.28 -9.67
CA GLY A 149 8.79 56.74 -10.01
C GLY A 149 9.82 55.66 -10.28
N ASP A 150 10.41 55.76 -11.47
CA ASP A 150 11.73 55.28 -11.89
C ASP A 150 12.11 53.79 -11.74
N LYS A 151 12.36 53.20 -12.92
CA LYS A 151 13.45 52.25 -13.22
C LYS A 151 13.58 51.00 -12.35
N LEU A 152 13.31 49.84 -12.93
CA LEU A 152 14.37 48.85 -13.13
C LEU A 152 13.96 47.76 -14.11
N GLU A 153 14.97 47.27 -14.81
CA GLU A 153 14.93 46.35 -15.94
C GLU A 153 14.46 44.95 -15.58
N LYS A 154 13.94 44.26 -16.59
CA LYS A 154 13.61 42.83 -16.56
C LYS A 154 14.88 42.02 -16.27
N PRO A 155 14.93 41.15 -15.24
CA PRO A 155 16.04 40.20 -15.15
C PRO A 155 15.80 39.08 -16.16
N SER A 156 16.84 38.87 -16.98
CA SER A 156 16.98 37.80 -17.97
C SER A 156 17.12 36.43 -17.28
N PHE A 157 16.68 35.39 -17.97
CA PHE A 157 16.81 33.97 -17.62
C PHE A 157 18.25 33.47 -17.91
N ASP A 158 19.27 34.15 -17.35
CA ASP A 158 20.69 33.89 -17.66
C ASP A 158 21.57 33.95 -16.40
N ASP A 159 21.08 33.40 -15.29
CA ASP A 159 21.89 33.20 -14.06
C ASP A 159 21.58 31.83 -13.44
N LEU A 160 21.84 30.79 -14.23
CA LEU A 160 22.05 29.42 -13.75
C LEU A 160 23.55 29.10 -13.92
N GLU A 161 24.40 29.89 -13.28
CA GLU A 161 25.73 29.41 -12.89
C GLU A 161 25.55 28.66 -11.55
N SER A 162 25.47 27.34 -11.60
CA SER A 162 26.62 26.49 -11.30
C SER A 162 27.15 26.76 -9.89
N ASP A 163 26.55 26.10 -8.90
CA ASP A 163 27.30 25.72 -7.72
C ASP A 163 27.02 24.24 -7.41
N SER A 164 27.82 23.43 -8.08
CA SER A 164 27.99 22.00 -7.85
C SER A 164 28.99 21.86 -6.71
N ASP A 165 28.54 21.92 -5.47
CA ASP A 165 29.38 21.67 -4.28
C ASP A 165 29.53 20.16 -4.04
N ASP A 166 30.16 19.49 -5.00
CA ASP A 166 30.63 18.08 -4.94
C ASP A 166 32.11 18.04 -4.54
N GLU A 167 32.47 18.70 -3.44
CA GLU A 167 33.84 18.76 -2.94
C GLU A 167 33.88 18.58 -1.41
N ASN A 168 33.56 17.38 -0.90
CA ASN A 168 34.27 16.81 0.27
C ASN A 168 33.90 15.33 0.57
N LEU A 169 34.31 14.38 -0.28
CA LEU A 169 34.36 12.97 0.11
C LEU A 169 35.79 12.66 0.64
N PRO A 170 35.97 12.29 1.92
CA PRO A 170 37.28 11.91 2.42
C PRO A 170 37.70 10.53 1.87
N ASP A 171 38.95 10.43 1.43
CA ASP A 171 39.58 9.17 1.02
C ASP A 171 39.57 8.16 2.18
N LEU A 172 39.10 6.94 1.89
CA LEU A 172 39.05 5.83 2.84
C LEU A 172 40.42 5.13 2.86
N GLU A 173 41.18 5.30 3.94
CA GLU A 173 42.35 4.45 4.26
C GLU A 173 41.93 3.16 5.00
#